data_AF-A0A947HBM0-F1
#
_entry.id   AF-A0A947HBM0-F1
#
_cell.length_a   1.000
_cell.length_b   1.000
_cell.length_c   1.000
_cell.angle_alpha   90.00
_cell.angle_beta   90.00
_cell.angle_gamma   90.00
#
_symmetry.space_group_name_H-M   'P 1'
#
loop_
_entity.id
_entity.type
_entity.pdbx_description
1 polymer ?
#
loop_
_entity_poly.entity_id
_entity_poly.type
_entity_poly.pdbx_seq_one_letter_code
_entity_poly.pdbx_strand_id
1 'polypeptide(L)'
;MKQRFIKHRFLLASPVSLLTLFAGCQATTPTVTSPNASPSSANTVLPSPDSPVAEGIPTPAPEAVPAGNFGFVSKPHGFGFANGSGDKYDPANPSTAYLTLSSMQKIFGDQNVCTGTTSGANCKPTPAAKKWQDQINTGMNGGQCEGMAVLALAVYQGIEPLDTLEAGKSVTFDLSYNSAVREKVGHYFAYQYTAETAQNATVKGTPNEILEKIRPYLAKGVKDPVTLGFYGSSGGHATTPYGLSDKGNGIVHLLMYDNNWPGQERYIEIDTKANTWIYNFAATNPSEKADAWQGDANTKTLEFTHLSGRLAKATCPYCAQAETAPEKNKQIWLNAGNSGNAHIKVIDKNDPSKFIGWDEKSGRWVNNLPGANLKQDKSVVKVGDVPSAPVIEVPAGKEFQIKIDGKNLGSSENVSVSIFGQGKSMKVSDIDLDPNQEDTLSLPSDGDSIKYKPGNSPDKESPKFSYGFDNPNGKDYEFEVDSLEADDDEELGVDLENGKIRVSDTGNDVESYDVKVNRLNDDGSEEDFSKDDVEMGADESDDIDFEGWDGEGQGMMIGPDGNLNLEPDVEADELD
;
A
#
# COMPACT_ATOMS: atom_id res chain seq x y z
N MET A 1 -34.65 53.81 17.16
CA MET A 1 -34.70 53.44 18.60
C MET A 1 -36.08 52.87 18.94
N LYS A 2 -36.23 51.54 18.89
CA LYS A 2 -37.23 50.69 19.58
C LYS A 2 -37.01 49.25 19.11
N GLN A 3 -36.28 48.48 19.93
CA GLN A 3 -36.02 47.06 19.76
C GLN A 3 -37.32 46.26 19.90
N ARG A 4 -37.53 45.28 19.02
CA ARG A 4 -38.45 44.16 19.23
C ARG A 4 -37.60 42.92 19.54
N PHE A 5 -37.72 42.44 20.77
CA PHE A 5 -37.22 41.14 21.19
C PHE A 5 -38.02 40.03 20.51
N ILE A 6 -37.34 39.15 19.77
CA ILE A 6 -37.87 37.83 19.39
C ILE A 6 -37.16 36.80 20.28
N LYS A 7 -37.96 36.13 21.12
CA LYS A 7 -37.53 35.03 21.99
C LYS A 7 -37.19 33.81 21.13
N HIS A 8 -35.93 33.38 21.14
CA HIS A 8 -35.57 32.03 20.72
C HIS A 8 -35.92 31.06 21.85
N ARG A 9 -36.72 30.04 21.52
CA ARG A 9 -36.98 28.88 22.38
C ARG A 9 -35.74 27.99 22.34
N PHE A 10 -35.01 27.91 23.46
CA PHE A 10 -34.10 26.81 23.72
C PHE A 10 -34.91 25.52 23.87
N LEU A 11 -34.76 24.61 22.91
CA LEU A 11 -35.08 23.20 23.09
C LEU A 11 -33.83 22.54 23.68
N LEU A 12 -33.85 22.36 24.99
CA LEU A 12 -32.96 21.43 25.69
C LEU A 12 -33.29 20.01 25.23
N ALA A 13 -32.47 19.46 24.35
CA ALA A 13 -32.40 18.02 24.14
C ALA A 13 -31.45 17.44 25.20
N SER A 14 -32.01 16.74 26.19
CA SER A 14 -31.23 15.91 27.11
C SER A 14 -30.52 14.78 26.34
N PRO A 15 -29.31 14.37 26.76
CA PRO A 15 -28.66 13.20 26.17
C PRO A 15 -29.44 11.96 26.59
N VAL A 16 -30.03 11.28 25.61
CA VAL A 16 -30.46 9.89 25.77
C VAL A 16 -29.21 9.04 25.67
N SER A 17 -28.68 8.59 26.80
CA SER A 17 -27.70 7.51 26.84
C SER A 17 -28.33 6.27 26.21
N LEU A 18 -27.91 5.95 24.99
CA LEU A 18 -28.20 4.66 24.38
C LEU A 18 -27.24 3.64 25.02
N LEU A 19 -27.77 2.88 25.98
CA LEU A 19 -27.10 1.75 26.61
C LEU A 19 -27.00 0.61 25.58
N THR A 20 -25.91 0.57 24.80
CA THR A 20 -25.59 -0.60 23.97
C THR A 20 -25.19 -1.76 24.88
N LEU A 21 -26.11 -2.72 25.06
CA LEU A 21 -25.76 -4.05 25.57
C LEU A 21 -24.84 -4.73 24.56
N PHE A 22 -23.53 -4.75 24.85
CA PHE A 22 -22.61 -5.69 24.22
C PHE A 22 -22.95 -7.10 24.70
N ALA A 23 -23.61 -7.89 23.85
CA ALA A 23 -23.62 -9.33 23.98
C ALA A 23 -22.23 -9.86 23.63
N GLY A 24 -21.39 -10.04 24.65
CA GLY A 24 -20.07 -10.65 24.51
C GLY A 24 -20.21 -12.11 24.08
N CYS A 25 -19.89 -12.40 22.82
CA CYS A 25 -19.62 -13.75 22.37
C CYS A 25 -18.18 -14.11 22.79
N GLN A 26 -18.02 -14.59 24.01
CA GLN A 26 -16.82 -15.28 24.45
C GLN A 26 -16.69 -16.59 23.66
N ALA A 27 -15.62 -16.70 22.86
CA ALA A 27 -15.18 -17.97 22.30
C ALA A 27 -14.75 -18.88 23.45
N THR A 28 -15.62 -19.81 23.82
CA THR A 28 -15.34 -20.85 24.80
C THR A 28 -14.56 -21.97 24.12
N THR A 29 -13.41 -22.32 24.71
CA THR A 29 -12.62 -23.49 24.39
C THR A 29 -13.43 -24.77 24.63
N PRO A 30 -13.53 -25.71 23.67
CA PRO A 30 -14.22 -26.96 23.94
C PRO A 30 -13.30 -27.87 24.76
N THR A 31 -13.68 -28.05 26.02
CA THR A 31 -13.14 -29.08 26.90
C THR A 31 -13.76 -30.42 26.50
N VAL A 32 -12.94 -31.38 26.07
CA VAL A 32 -13.40 -32.75 25.78
C VAL A 32 -13.65 -33.47 27.10
N THR A 33 -14.91 -33.65 27.47
CA THR A 33 -15.34 -34.59 28.51
C THR A 33 -16.06 -35.77 27.85
N SER A 34 -15.47 -36.96 28.00
CA SER A 34 -16.13 -38.23 27.72
C SER A 34 -17.29 -38.46 28.68
N PRO A 35 -18.34 -39.17 28.24
CA PRO A 35 -18.90 -40.20 29.09
C PRO A 35 -19.08 -41.54 28.35
N ASN A 36 -18.60 -42.58 29.02
CA ASN A 36 -18.98 -43.98 28.84
C ASN A 36 -20.51 -44.14 28.89
N ALA A 37 -21.08 -44.79 27.89
CA ALA A 37 -22.24 -45.69 28.07
C ALA A 37 -22.36 -46.63 26.85
N SER A 38 -22.21 -47.92 27.11
CA SER A 38 -22.72 -49.04 26.30
C SER A 38 -23.81 -49.75 27.15
N PRO A 39 -24.59 -50.74 26.66
CA PRO A 39 -24.67 -51.33 25.31
C PRO A 39 -26.12 -51.55 24.80
N SER A 40 -26.32 -52.06 23.57
CA SER A 40 -27.16 -53.25 23.28
C SER A 40 -27.33 -53.53 21.76
N SER A 41 -26.96 -54.77 21.36
CA SER A 41 -27.59 -55.70 20.37
C SER A 41 -28.03 -55.20 18.97
N ALA A 42 -27.88 -55.88 17.83
CA ALA A 42 -27.44 -57.19 17.33
C ALA A 42 -27.28 -56.97 15.78
N ASN A 43 -26.60 -57.73 14.91
CA ASN A 43 -26.40 -59.16 14.76
C ASN A 43 -25.29 -59.35 13.68
N THR A 44 -24.40 -60.32 13.89
CA THR A 44 -23.78 -61.30 12.93
C THR A 44 -23.79 -60.98 11.42
N VAL A 45 -22.69 -61.12 10.66
CA VAL A 45 -22.01 -62.39 10.29
C VAL A 45 -20.55 -62.15 9.88
N LEU A 46 -19.64 -62.99 10.38
CA LEU A 46 -18.30 -63.28 9.84
C LEU A 46 -18.32 -64.68 9.21
N PRO A 47 -17.43 -64.95 8.24
CA PRO A 47 -16.65 -66.18 8.26
C PRO A 47 -15.15 -65.92 8.43
N SER A 48 -14.48 -66.99 8.81
CA SER A 48 -13.22 -67.11 9.56
C SER A 48 -11.97 -67.29 8.67
N PRO A 49 -10.75 -67.46 9.24
CA PRO A 49 -9.47 -67.07 8.68
C PRO A 49 -8.71 -68.20 7.96
N ASP A 50 -7.78 -67.82 7.10
CA ASP A 50 -6.56 -68.57 6.82
C ASP A 50 -5.37 -67.58 6.71
N SER A 51 -4.33 -67.85 7.50
CA SER A 51 -3.09 -67.07 7.72
C SER A 51 -2.04 -67.28 6.60
N PRO A 52 -0.78 -66.84 6.78
CA PRO A 52 -0.22 -65.49 6.91
C PRO A 52 0.83 -65.22 5.79
N VAL A 53 1.47 -64.04 5.74
CA VAL A 53 2.94 -63.83 5.64
C VAL A 53 3.23 -62.33 5.55
N ALA A 54 4.17 -61.89 6.38
CA ALA A 54 4.68 -60.53 6.47
C ALA A 54 5.53 -60.15 5.25
N GLU A 55 5.35 -58.91 4.76
CA GLU A 55 6.40 -58.17 4.06
C GLU A 55 6.44 -56.74 4.62
N GLY A 56 7.67 -56.26 4.85
CA GLY A 56 7.98 -55.11 5.68
C GLY A 56 7.43 -53.80 5.16
N ILE A 57 7.12 -52.92 6.11
CA ILE A 57 6.98 -51.48 5.86
C ILE A 57 8.28 -51.01 5.22
N PRO A 58 8.27 -50.44 4.00
CA PRO A 58 9.48 -49.86 3.45
C PRO A 58 9.84 -48.66 4.31
N THR A 59 11.03 -48.70 4.90
CA THR A 59 11.69 -47.55 5.49
C THR A 59 11.67 -46.42 4.46
N PRO A 60 11.26 -45.18 4.81
CA PRO A 60 11.36 -44.07 3.88
C PRO A 60 12.81 -43.97 3.41
N ALA A 61 13.01 -43.93 2.08
CA ALA A 61 14.30 -43.57 1.53
C ALA A 61 14.74 -42.23 2.16
N PRO A 62 16.03 -42.02 2.45
CA PRO A 62 16.50 -40.72 2.90
C PRO A 62 16.04 -39.68 1.89
N GLU A 63 15.30 -38.66 2.32
CA GLU A 63 14.96 -37.54 1.45
C GLU A 63 16.25 -37.03 0.82
N ALA A 64 16.33 -37.14 -0.50
CA ALA A 64 17.46 -36.63 -1.26
C ALA A 64 17.61 -35.15 -0.91
N VAL A 65 18.83 -34.73 -0.56
CA VAL A 65 19.14 -33.31 -0.33
C VAL A 65 18.58 -32.51 -1.53
N PRO A 66 17.71 -31.51 -1.30
CA PRO A 66 17.11 -30.75 -2.37
C PRO A 66 18.19 -30.22 -3.31
N ALA A 67 18.00 -30.41 -4.62
CA ALA A 67 18.95 -29.91 -5.60
C ALA A 67 18.97 -28.38 -5.52
N GLY A 68 20.17 -27.80 -5.41
CA GLY A 68 20.33 -26.35 -5.26
C GLY A 68 19.72 -25.82 -3.96
N ASN A 69 20.10 -26.37 -2.80
CA ASN A 69 19.88 -25.69 -1.52
C ASN A 69 21.13 -24.93 -1.08
N PHE A 70 21.03 -23.61 -0.93
CA PHE A 70 22.17 -22.78 -0.53
C PHE A 70 22.47 -22.78 0.97
N GLY A 71 21.65 -23.50 1.75
CA GLY A 71 21.77 -23.70 3.19
C GLY A 71 20.68 -22.98 3.99
N PHE A 72 19.81 -22.20 3.35
CA PHE A 72 18.65 -21.58 4.00
C PHE A 72 17.54 -22.61 4.21
N VAL A 73 16.80 -22.48 5.30
CA VAL A 73 15.64 -23.31 5.67
C VAL A 73 14.72 -22.50 6.58
N SER A 74 13.41 -22.77 6.56
CA SER A 74 12.41 -22.02 7.35
C SER A 74 12.77 -21.92 8.84
N LYS A 75 13.29 -23.00 9.42
CA LYS A 75 13.90 -23.00 10.76
C LYS A 75 15.34 -23.53 10.66
N PRO A 76 16.36 -22.77 11.08
CA PRO A 76 16.27 -21.62 11.97
C PRO A 76 16.37 -20.23 11.29
N HIS A 77 16.35 -20.16 9.96
CA HIS A 77 16.72 -18.94 9.23
C HIS A 77 15.56 -17.99 8.90
N GLY A 78 14.32 -18.49 8.90
CA GLY A 78 13.11 -17.66 8.86
C GLY A 78 12.70 -17.14 10.24
N PHE A 79 11.74 -16.22 10.29
CA PHE A 79 11.19 -15.72 11.56
C PHE A 79 10.29 -16.78 12.23
N GLY A 80 10.24 -16.74 13.57
CA GLY A 80 9.36 -17.59 14.38
C GLY A 80 7.95 -17.03 14.59
N PHE A 81 7.65 -15.83 14.09
CA PHE A 81 6.34 -15.18 14.14
C PHE A 81 5.81 -14.94 12.73
N ALA A 82 4.48 -14.89 12.60
CA ALA A 82 3.82 -14.77 11.31
C ALA A 82 3.80 -13.32 10.83
N ASN A 83 3.72 -13.15 9.53
CA ASN A 83 3.36 -11.88 8.90
C ASN A 83 2.06 -11.30 9.47
N GLY A 84 1.99 -9.97 9.55
CA GLY A 84 0.90 -9.25 10.21
C GLY A 84 0.90 -9.37 11.74
N SER A 85 1.95 -9.93 12.34
CA SER A 85 2.18 -9.79 13.78
C SER A 85 2.50 -8.33 14.09
N GLY A 86 1.75 -7.70 14.98
CA GLY A 86 1.97 -6.32 15.42
C GLY A 86 0.77 -5.40 15.22
N ASP A 87 0.86 -4.20 15.79
CA ASP A 87 -0.16 -3.18 15.63
C ASP A 87 -0.15 -2.62 14.21
N LYS A 88 -1.33 -2.28 13.70
CA LYS A 88 -1.48 -1.55 12.44
C LYS A 88 -0.90 -0.14 12.59
N TYR A 89 -0.35 0.35 11.50
CA TYR A 89 0.02 1.76 11.38
C TYR A 89 -1.22 2.65 11.50
N ASP A 90 -1.09 3.65 12.36
CA ASP A 90 -2.01 4.76 12.55
C ASP A 90 -1.25 6.07 12.30
N PRO A 91 -1.63 6.86 11.29
CA PRO A 91 -1.03 8.17 11.02
C PRO A 91 -1.04 9.12 12.23
N ALA A 92 -2.06 9.04 13.09
CA ALA A 92 -2.18 9.84 14.30
C ALA A 92 -1.23 9.37 15.43
N ASN A 93 -0.65 8.17 15.30
CA ASN A 93 0.33 7.63 16.23
C ASN A 93 1.59 7.17 15.50
N PRO A 94 2.56 8.09 15.23
CA PRO A 94 3.79 7.78 14.50
C PRO A 94 4.65 6.67 15.13
N SER A 95 4.45 6.35 16.42
CA SER A 95 5.15 5.24 17.09
C SER A 95 4.74 3.86 16.55
N THR A 96 3.65 3.77 15.80
CA THR A 96 3.18 2.55 15.11
C THR A 96 3.84 2.35 13.75
N ALA A 97 4.57 3.34 13.23
CA ALA A 97 5.19 3.28 11.91
C ALA A 97 6.15 2.09 11.74
N TYR A 98 6.06 1.45 10.58
CA TYR A 98 6.98 0.42 10.13
C TYR A 98 8.19 1.05 9.45
N LEU A 99 7.94 1.87 8.43
CA LEU A 99 8.93 2.68 7.76
C LEU A 99 9.14 3.97 8.55
N THR A 100 10.32 4.12 9.14
CA THR A 100 10.71 5.29 9.94
C THR A 100 11.41 6.34 9.08
N LEU A 101 11.51 7.58 9.59
CA LEU A 101 12.23 8.66 8.91
C LEU A 101 13.72 8.33 8.73
N SER A 102 14.33 7.68 9.73
CA SER A 102 15.72 7.18 9.61
C SER A 102 15.87 6.14 8.49
N SER A 103 14.85 5.31 8.29
CA SER A 103 14.84 4.36 7.17
C SER A 103 14.70 5.06 5.82
N MET A 104 13.85 6.10 5.72
CA MET A 104 13.76 6.96 4.54
C MET A 104 15.12 7.59 4.20
N GLN A 105 15.82 8.15 5.18
CA GLN A 105 17.16 8.72 5.01
C GLN A 105 18.19 7.70 4.52
N LYS A 106 18.14 6.46 5.02
CA LYS A 106 19.03 5.38 4.56
C LYS A 106 18.73 4.99 3.11
N ILE A 107 17.46 4.99 2.71
CA ILE A 107 17.02 4.61 1.36
C ILE A 107 17.34 5.73 0.36
N PHE A 108 16.93 6.97 0.63
CA PHE A 108 16.96 8.06 -0.34
C PHE A 108 18.08 9.09 -0.09
N GLY A 109 18.63 9.14 1.12
CA GLY A 109 19.56 10.18 1.57
C GLY A 109 18.85 11.39 2.17
N ASP A 110 19.50 12.03 3.15
CA ASP A 110 18.95 13.15 3.93
C ASP A 110 18.40 14.28 3.05
N GLN A 111 19.12 14.69 2.01
CA GLN A 111 18.72 15.80 1.14
C GLN A 111 17.46 15.53 0.29
N ASN A 112 17.00 14.28 0.24
CA ASN A 112 15.82 13.83 -0.48
C ASN A 112 14.63 13.55 0.47
N VAL A 113 14.82 13.79 1.76
CA VAL A 113 13.87 13.42 2.80
C VAL A 113 13.63 14.60 3.72
N CYS A 114 14.68 15.33 4.08
CA CYS A 114 14.66 16.40 5.08
C CYS A 114 14.59 17.77 4.40
N THR A 115 13.88 18.71 5.03
CA THR A 115 13.79 20.09 4.57
C THR A 115 15.07 20.88 4.87
N GLY A 116 15.41 21.82 3.98
CA GLY A 116 16.45 22.83 4.14
C GLY A 116 17.78 22.32 4.73
N THR A 117 18.15 22.84 5.90
CA THR A 117 19.41 22.50 6.60
C THR A 117 19.27 21.37 7.61
N THR A 118 18.05 20.85 7.79
CA THR A 118 17.78 19.76 8.74
C THR A 118 18.30 18.43 8.19
N SER A 119 18.95 17.62 9.02
CA SER A 119 19.56 16.34 8.60
C SER A 119 19.78 15.41 9.78
N GLY A 120 20.04 14.13 9.49
CA GLY A 120 20.20 13.09 10.51
C GLY A 120 19.06 13.08 11.53
N ALA A 121 19.41 13.17 12.82
CA ALA A 121 18.45 13.13 13.92
C ALA A 121 17.53 14.35 14.03
N ASN A 122 17.88 15.47 13.38
CA ASN A 122 17.07 16.70 13.39
C ASN A 122 16.19 16.84 12.14
N CYS A 123 16.16 15.81 11.28
CA CYS A 123 15.42 15.82 10.03
C CYS A 123 13.94 16.13 10.23
N LYS A 124 13.46 17.14 9.51
CA LYS A 124 12.04 17.40 9.32
C LYS A 124 11.65 16.96 7.91
N PRO A 125 10.73 15.99 7.76
CA PRO A 125 10.43 15.44 6.44
C PRO A 125 9.79 16.51 5.55
N THR A 126 10.16 16.54 4.27
CA THR A 126 9.41 17.34 3.28
C THR A 126 7.96 16.81 3.15
N PRO A 127 6.99 17.65 2.72
CA PRO A 127 5.61 17.20 2.50
C PRO A 127 5.52 15.96 1.60
N ALA A 128 6.30 15.92 0.52
CA ALA A 128 6.31 14.77 -0.38
C ALA A 128 6.89 13.51 0.30
N ALA A 129 7.95 13.66 1.11
CA ALA A 129 8.54 12.56 1.86
C ALA A 129 7.59 12.00 2.92
N LYS A 130 6.90 12.88 3.68
CA LYS A 130 5.95 12.51 4.72
C LYS A 130 4.76 11.75 4.14
N LYS A 131 4.10 12.30 3.11
CA LYS A 131 2.95 11.64 2.47
C LYS A 131 3.33 10.30 1.83
N TRP A 132 4.51 10.22 1.20
CA TRP A 132 4.98 8.94 0.64
C TRP A 132 5.25 7.91 1.74
N GLN A 133 5.89 8.33 2.84
CA GLN A 133 6.12 7.46 4.00
C GLN A 133 4.79 6.92 4.56
N ASP A 134 3.77 7.77 4.70
CA ASP A 134 2.46 7.39 5.22
C ASP A 134 1.72 6.45 4.26
N GLN A 135 1.82 6.69 2.95
CA GLN A 135 1.29 5.80 1.91
C GLN A 135 1.91 4.39 2.02
N ILE A 136 3.23 4.30 2.18
CA ILE A 136 3.93 3.02 2.31
C ILE A 136 3.58 2.32 3.63
N ASN A 137 3.51 3.06 4.74
CA ASN A 137 3.11 2.53 6.04
C ASN A 137 1.67 2.01 6.04
N THR A 138 0.76 2.74 5.40
CA THR A 138 -0.64 2.32 5.22
C THR A 138 -0.72 1.04 4.41
N GLY A 139 0.05 0.91 3.34
CA GLY A 139 0.15 -0.33 2.56
C GLY A 139 0.57 -1.54 3.41
N MET A 140 1.49 -1.36 4.36
CA MET A 140 1.93 -2.44 5.26
C MET A 140 0.86 -2.94 6.24
N ASN A 141 -0.27 -2.22 6.39
CA ASN A 141 -1.44 -2.74 7.12
C ASN A 141 -2.09 -3.94 6.40
N GLY A 142 -1.85 -4.08 5.09
CA GLY A 142 -2.28 -5.25 4.30
C GLY A 142 -1.37 -6.47 4.46
N GLY A 143 -0.13 -6.26 4.90
CA GLY A 143 0.87 -7.30 5.14
C GLY A 143 2.30 -6.77 5.01
N GLN A 144 3.26 -7.54 5.49
CA GLN A 144 4.68 -7.19 5.61
C GLN A 144 5.59 -8.22 4.91
N CYS A 145 5.02 -9.06 4.04
CA CYS A 145 5.67 -10.24 3.47
C CYS A 145 7.02 -9.92 2.82
N GLU A 146 7.06 -8.88 1.99
CA GLU A 146 8.27 -8.45 1.29
C GLU A 146 9.38 -8.08 2.28
N GLY A 147 9.08 -7.22 3.25
CA GLY A 147 10.03 -6.81 4.28
C GLY A 147 10.57 -7.99 5.08
N MET A 148 9.70 -8.93 5.47
CA MET A 148 10.09 -10.13 6.22
C MET A 148 10.92 -11.12 5.39
N ALA A 149 10.57 -11.36 4.13
CA ALA A 149 11.31 -12.26 3.24
C ALA A 149 12.72 -11.72 2.96
N VAL A 150 12.84 -10.41 2.70
CA VAL A 150 14.12 -9.76 2.45
C VAL A 150 14.97 -9.70 3.73
N LEU A 151 14.40 -9.32 4.87
CA LEU A 151 15.15 -9.24 6.13
C LEU A 151 15.69 -10.61 6.56
N ALA A 152 14.89 -11.68 6.44
CA ALA A 152 15.36 -13.03 6.75
C ALA A 152 16.56 -13.44 5.87
N LEU A 153 16.54 -13.09 4.57
CA LEU A 153 17.67 -13.31 3.67
C LEU A 153 18.88 -12.44 4.03
N ALA A 154 18.67 -11.17 4.37
CA ALA A 154 19.73 -10.24 4.73
C ALA A 154 20.46 -10.68 6.01
N VAL A 155 19.71 -11.16 7.01
CA VAL A 155 20.29 -11.76 8.22
C VAL A 155 21.09 -13.01 7.88
N TYR A 156 20.53 -13.91 7.06
CA TYR A 156 21.21 -15.14 6.65
C TYR A 156 22.54 -14.87 5.91
N GLN A 157 22.57 -13.85 5.04
CA GLN A 157 23.78 -13.44 4.34
C GLN A 157 24.76 -12.63 5.20
N GLY A 158 24.44 -12.37 6.47
CA GLY A 158 25.26 -11.59 7.40
C GLY A 158 25.31 -10.09 7.06
N ILE A 159 24.36 -9.60 6.26
CA ILE A 159 24.22 -8.18 5.92
C ILE A 159 23.59 -7.43 7.09
N GLU A 160 22.57 -8.02 7.71
CA GLU A 160 21.91 -7.51 8.92
C GLU A 160 22.35 -8.35 10.13
N PRO A 161 23.20 -7.82 11.03
CA PRO A 161 23.66 -8.56 12.18
C PRO A 161 22.52 -8.76 13.19
N LEU A 162 22.31 -10.00 13.65
CA LEU A 162 21.26 -10.35 14.62
C LEU A 162 21.28 -9.48 15.88
N ASP A 163 22.46 -9.17 16.41
CA ASP A 163 22.59 -8.36 17.63
C ASP A 163 22.07 -6.93 17.48
N THR A 164 21.94 -6.41 16.24
CA THR A 164 21.32 -5.10 15.98
C THR A 164 19.78 -5.16 16.01
N LEU A 165 19.21 -6.35 15.84
CA LEU A 165 17.77 -6.60 15.85
C LEU A 165 17.29 -7.02 17.24
N GLU A 166 18.02 -7.92 17.90
CA GLU A 166 17.79 -8.32 19.28
C GLU A 166 19.05 -8.99 19.86
N ALA A 167 19.67 -8.34 20.85
CA ALA A 167 20.89 -8.83 21.47
C ALA A 167 20.72 -10.23 22.11
N GLY A 168 21.71 -11.09 21.92
CA GLY A 168 21.74 -12.42 22.54
C GLY A 168 20.96 -13.50 21.78
N LYS A 169 20.41 -13.18 20.61
CA LYS A 169 19.82 -14.16 19.70
C LYS A 169 20.86 -14.71 18.74
N SER A 170 20.83 -16.03 18.51
CA SER A 170 21.78 -16.71 17.63
C SER A 170 21.20 -17.09 16.27
N VAL A 171 19.87 -17.02 16.12
CA VAL A 171 19.17 -17.35 14.88
C VAL A 171 17.95 -16.45 14.67
N THR A 172 17.58 -16.21 13.41
CA THR A 172 16.42 -15.39 13.01
C THR A 172 15.12 -15.90 13.64
N PHE A 173 14.96 -17.21 13.75
CA PHE A 173 13.72 -17.83 14.26
C PHE A 173 13.39 -17.43 15.69
N ASP A 174 14.40 -17.07 16.49
CA ASP A 174 14.23 -16.72 17.90
C ASP A 174 14.06 -15.20 18.13
N LEU A 175 14.11 -14.39 17.06
CA LEU A 175 13.84 -12.95 17.14
C LEU A 175 12.37 -12.71 17.51
N SER A 176 12.15 -11.76 18.42
CA SER A 176 10.83 -11.26 18.76
C SER A 176 10.41 -10.18 17.76
N TYR A 177 9.09 -10.02 17.55
CA TYR A 177 8.60 -8.86 16.81
C TYR A 177 8.71 -7.61 17.70
N ASN A 178 9.84 -6.91 17.59
CA ASN A 178 10.17 -5.70 18.35
C ASN A 178 10.33 -4.50 17.40
N SER A 179 10.56 -3.30 17.93
CA SER A 179 10.66 -2.07 17.13
C SER A 179 11.82 -2.09 16.13
N ALA A 180 12.96 -2.69 16.46
CA ALA A 180 14.12 -2.79 15.56
C ALA A 180 13.84 -3.74 14.38
N VAL A 181 13.22 -4.89 14.66
CA VAL A 181 12.75 -5.82 13.62
C VAL A 181 11.69 -5.15 12.75
N ARG A 182 10.71 -4.47 13.36
CA ARG A 182 9.65 -3.74 12.67
C ARG A 182 10.20 -2.66 11.73
N GLU A 183 11.13 -1.84 12.20
CA GLU A 183 11.79 -0.81 11.39
C GLU A 183 12.49 -1.43 10.17
N LYS A 184 13.22 -2.54 10.38
CA LYS A 184 13.96 -3.20 9.31
C LYS A 184 13.05 -3.89 8.30
N VAL A 185 11.93 -4.45 8.76
CA VAL A 185 10.86 -4.94 7.88
C VAL A 185 10.32 -3.79 7.03
N GLY A 186 9.98 -2.65 7.63
CA GLY A 186 9.50 -1.47 6.90
C GLY A 186 10.52 -0.90 5.91
N HIS A 187 11.80 -0.86 6.30
CA HIS A 187 12.90 -0.45 5.43
C HIS A 187 12.98 -1.30 4.17
N TYR A 188 13.00 -2.62 4.30
CA TYR A 188 13.08 -3.52 3.14
C TYR A 188 11.79 -3.59 2.34
N PHE A 189 10.63 -3.44 2.98
CA PHE A 189 9.34 -3.35 2.32
C PHE A 189 9.31 -2.17 1.34
N ALA A 190 9.76 -0.99 1.76
CA ALA A 190 9.72 0.23 0.96
C ALA A 190 10.44 0.11 -0.39
N TYR A 191 11.49 -0.72 -0.47
CA TYR A 191 12.25 -0.91 -1.71
C TYR A 191 11.41 -1.47 -2.86
N GLN A 192 10.33 -2.21 -2.62
CA GLN A 192 9.52 -2.74 -3.73
C GLN A 192 8.90 -1.65 -4.61
N TYR A 193 8.82 -0.42 -4.08
CA TYR A 193 8.30 0.73 -4.79
C TYR A 193 9.36 1.57 -5.50
N THR A 194 10.64 1.22 -5.37
CA THR A 194 11.75 1.92 -6.05
C THR A 194 12.00 1.35 -7.45
N ALA A 195 12.60 2.15 -8.33
CA ALA A 195 12.91 1.71 -9.69
C ALA A 195 13.98 0.60 -9.70
N GLU A 196 14.97 0.68 -8.79
CA GLU A 196 16.06 -0.28 -8.65
C GLU A 196 15.53 -1.69 -8.39
N THR A 197 14.53 -1.82 -7.51
CA THR A 197 13.97 -3.12 -7.18
C THR A 197 12.99 -3.58 -8.24
N ALA A 198 12.02 -2.73 -8.58
CA ALA A 198 10.89 -3.14 -9.40
C ALA A 198 11.23 -3.31 -10.89
N GLN A 199 12.17 -2.52 -11.41
CA GLN A 199 12.50 -2.53 -12.85
C GLN A 199 13.85 -3.21 -13.11
N ASN A 200 14.85 -3.02 -12.25
CA ASN A 200 16.22 -3.46 -12.52
C ASN A 200 16.59 -4.79 -11.85
N ALA A 201 16.00 -5.08 -10.69
CA ALA A 201 16.34 -6.27 -9.89
C ALA A 201 15.27 -7.37 -9.91
N THR A 202 14.12 -7.15 -10.56
CA THR A 202 13.01 -8.11 -10.61
C THR A 202 12.94 -8.80 -11.96
N VAL A 203 12.85 -10.13 -11.94
CA VAL A 203 12.69 -10.98 -13.12
C VAL A 203 11.31 -11.61 -13.09
N LYS A 204 10.46 -11.21 -14.05
CA LYS A 204 9.14 -11.80 -14.30
C LYS A 204 9.22 -12.83 -15.42
N GLY A 205 8.36 -13.86 -15.38
CA GLY A 205 8.35 -14.88 -16.42
C GLY A 205 7.20 -15.89 -16.28
N THR A 206 7.14 -16.81 -17.24
CA THR A 206 6.32 -18.02 -17.12
C THR A 206 6.88 -18.96 -16.04
N PRO A 207 6.09 -19.92 -15.53
CA PRO A 207 6.57 -20.88 -14.53
C PRO A 207 7.87 -21.60 -14.91
N ASN A 208 8.00 -22.02 -16.16
CA ASN A 208 9.22 -22.65 -16.66
C ASN A 208 10.42 -21.70 -16.71
N GLU A 209 10.22 -20.46 -17.19
CA GLU A 209 11.29 -19.48 -17.24
C GLU A 209 11.79 -19.10 -15.84
N ILE A 210 10.89 -18.94 -14.88
CA ILE A 210 11.24 -18.66 -13.49
C ILE A 210 11.99 -19.86 -12.89
N LEU A 211 11.49 -21.07 -13.08
CA LEU A 211 12.16 -22.29 -12.59
C LEU A 211 13.55 -22.47 -13.19
N GLU A 212 13.76 -22.14 -14.46
CA GLU A 212 15.08 -22.18 -15.10
C GLU A 212 16.01 -21.12 -14.53
N LYS A 213 15.57 -19.85 -14.53
CA LYS A 213 16.39 -18.69 -14.17
C LYS A 213 16.69 -18.61 -12.68
N ILE A 214 15.86 -19.17 -11.80
CA ILE A 214 16.07 -19.10 -10.36
C ILE A 214 17.16 -20.06 -9.85
N ARG A 215 17.41 -21.16 -10.57
CA ARG A 215 18.33 -22.24 -10.15
C ARG A 215 19.72 -21.76 -9.69
N PRO A 216 20.41 -20.84 -10.41
CA PRO A 216 21.72 -20.35 -9.96
C PRO A 216 21.66 -19.64 -8.61
N TYR A 217 20.54 -19.01 -8.28
CA TYR A 217 20.35 -18.26 -7.03
C TYR A 217 19.99 -19.14 -5.83
N LEU A 218 19.71 -20.42 -6.08
CA LEU A 218 19.51 -21.41 -5.03
C LEU A 218 20.79 -22.23 -4.75
N ALA A 219 21.85 -22.04 -5.54
CA ALA A 219 23.09 -22.79 -5.41
C ALA A 219 23.88 -22.39 -4.15
N LYS A 220 24.55 -23.38 -3.54
CA LYS A 220 25.44 -23.15 -2.39
C LYS A 220 26.52 -22.11 -2.71
N GLY A 221 26.68 -21.15 -1.80
CA GLY A 221 27.65 -20.06 -1.95
C GLY A 221 27.17 -18.88 -2.80
N VAL A 222 25.89 -18.85 -3.19
CA VAL A 222 25.25 -17.70 -3.83
C VAL A 222 25.51 -16.42 -3.01
N LYS A 223 25.96 -15.37 -3.71
CA LYS A 223 26.27 -14.07 -3.11
C LYS A 223 25.10 -13.09 -3.11
N ASP A 224 24.19 -13.29 -4.05
CA ASP A 224 23.02 -12.45 -4.24
C ASP A 224 21.79 -13.35 -4.36
N PRO A 225 21.28 -13.88 -3.24
CA PRO A 225 20.07 -14.70 -3.24
C PRO A 225 18.85 -13.84 -3.60
N VAL A 226 17.72 -14.48 -3.85
CA VAL A 226 16.52 -13.82 -4.36
C VAL A 226 15.33 -14.06 -3.42
N THR A 227 14.39 -13.12 -3.37
CA THR A 227 13.03 -13.39 -2.89
C THR A 227 12.15 -13.87 -4.06
N LEU A 228 11.10 -14.64 -3.75
CA LEU A 228 10.11 -15.12 -4.70
C LEU A 228 8.82 -14.30 -4.51
N GLY A 229 8.33 -13.69 -5.58
CA GLY A 229 7.01 -13.05 -5.61
C GLY A 229 6.03 -13.89 -6.40
N PHE A 230 4.81 -14.05 -5.90
CA PHE A 230 3.74 -14.73 -6.62
C PHE A 230 2.38 -14.11 -6.34
N TYR A 231 1.53 -14.09 -7.35
CA TYR A 231 0.30 -13.30 -7.33
C TYR A 231 -0.92 -14.16 -7.67
N GLY A 232 -1.95 -14.07 -6.84
CA GLY A 232 -3.25 -14.71 -7.05
C GLY A 232 -4.34 -13.69 -7.36
N SER A 233 -5.59 -14.16 -7.36
CA SER A 233 -6.76 -13.28 -7.50
C SER A 233 -6.87 -12.29 -6.33
N SER A 234 -6.38 -12.63 -5.15
CA SER A 234 -6.57 -11.84 -3.94
C SER A 234 -5.35 -11.03 -3.50
N GLY A 235 -4.34 -10.90 -4.36
CA GLY A 235 -3.17 -10.05 -4.17
C GLY A 235 -1.83 -10.76 -4.43
N GLY A 236 -0.78 -10.27 -3.78
CA GLY A 236 0.60 -10.73 -3.97
C GLY A 236 1.24 -11.20 -2.68
N HIS A 237 2.19 -12.12 -2.79
CA HIS A 237 2.96 -12.62 -1.67
C HIS A 237 4.45 -12.67 -2.00
N ALA A 238 5.28 -12.37 -1.02
CA ALA A 238 6.73 -12.49 -1.09
C ALA A 238 7.25 -13.52 -0.07
N THR A 239 8.07 -14.45 -0.55
CA THR A 239 8.69 -15.50 0.26
C THR A 239 10.17 -15.65 -0.05
N THR A 240 10.87 -16.49 0.71
CA THR A 240 12.29 -16.78 0.52
C THR A 240 12.46 -18.19 -0.04
N PRO A 241 12.69 -18.37 -1.35
CA PRO A 241 12.95 -19.67 -1.95
C PRO A 241 14.33 -20.17 -1.51
N TYR A 242 14.46 -21.46 -1.21
CA TYR A 242 15.72 -22.03 -0.74
C TYR A 242 16.13 -23.34 -1.39
N GLY A 243 15.27 -23.98 -2.20
CA GLY A 243 15.67 -25.21 -2.86
C GLY A 243 14.64 -25.76 -3.84
N LEU A 244 15.04 -26.78 -4.59
CA LEU A 244 14.17 -27.49 -5.53
C LEU A 244 14.09 -28.97 -5.17
N SER A 245 12.88 -29.53 -5.25
CA SER A 245 12.63 -30.97 -5.15
C SER A 245 11.95 -31.45 -6.42
N ASP A 246 12.65 -32.28 -7.21
CA ASP A 246 12.07 -32.94 -8.38
C ASP A 246 11.17 -34.09 -7.89
N LYS A 247 9.87 -34.02 -8.21
CA LYS A 247 8.88 -35.04 -7.86
C LYS A 247 8.65 -36.05 -8.98
N GLY A 248 9.41 -35.95 -10.07
CA GLY A 248 9.26 -36.74 -11.27
C GLY A 248 8.08 -36.27 -12.13
N ASN A 249 7.94 -36.88 -13.31
CA ASN A 249 6.86 -36.61 -14.26
C ASN A 249 6.71 -35.14 -14.73
N GLY A 250 7.75 -34.32 -14.56
CA GLY A 250 7.72 -32.90 -14.90
C GLY A 250 7.19 -32.01 -13.78
N ILE A 251 6.96 -32.54 -12.57
CA ILE A 251 6.55 -31.77 -11.39
C ILE A 251 7.79 -31.41 -10.57
N VAL A 252 7.95 -30.12 -10.29
CA VAL A 252 9.04 -29.60 -9.44
C VAL A 252 8.45 -28.77 -8.32
N HIS A 253 8.86 -29.05 -7.08
CA HIS A 253 8.54 -28.22 -5.92
C HIS A 253 9.65 -27.20 -5.70
N LEU A 254 9.30 -25.92 -5.74
CA LEU A 254 10.14 -24.81 -5.30
C LEU A 254 9.92 -24.59 -3.81
N LEU A 255 10.85 -25.07 -2.99
CA LEU A 255 10.79 -24.99 -1.53
C LEU A 255 11.07 -23.57 -1.07
N MET A 256 10.30 -23.09 -0.10
CA MET A 256 10.37 -21.71 0.39
C MET A 256 10.08 -21.59 1.88
N TYR A 257 10.71 -20.59 2.50
CA TYR A 257 10.25 -20.04 3.76
C TYR A 257 9.11 -19.07 3.47
N ASP A 258 7.93 -19.42 3.96
CA ASP A 258 6.75 -18.59 3.90
C ASP A 258 6.53 -17.90 5.25
N ASN A 259 6.61 -16.57 5.25
CA ASN A 259 6.44 -15.76 6.46
C ASN A 259 4.99 -15.74 6.99
N ASN A 260 4.00 -16.26 6.27
CA ASN A 260 2.66 -16.52 6.83
C ASN A 260 2.61 -17.84 7.63
N TRP A 261 3.56 -18.76 7.44
CA TRP A 261 3.58 -20.08 8.07
C TRP A 261 4.94 -20.38 8.75
N PRO A 262 5.30 -19.65 9.83
CA PRO A 262 6.58 -19.79 10.51
C PRO A 262 6.96 -21.23 10.85
N GLY A 263 8.18 -21.63 10.48
CA GLY A 263 8.75 -22.93 10.80
C GLY A 263 8.16 -24.11 10.03
N GLN A 264 7.20 -23.89 9.14
CA GLN A 264 6.67 -24.93 8.25
C GLN A 264 7.46 -24.98 6.93
N GLU A 265 7.63 -26.18 6.40
CA GLU A 265 8.09 -26.34 5.02
C GLU A 265 6.92 -26.07 4.08
N ARG A 266 7.14 -25.16 3.11
CA ARG A 266 6.14 -24.76 2.12
C ARG A 266 6.80 -24.78 0.74
N TYR A 267 5.99 -24.92 -0.30
CA TYR A 267 6.48 -24.95 -1.67
C TYR A 267 5.46 -24.41 -2.67
N ILE A 268 5.97 -23.94 -3.81
CA ILE A 268 5.17 -23.81 -5.04
C ILE A 268 5.37 -25.05 -5.88
N GLU A 269 4.28 -25.69 -6.30
CA GLU A 269 4.33 -26.77 -7.27
C GLU A 269 4.33 -26.20 -8.69
N ILE A 270 5.32 -26.58 -9.50
CA ILE A 270 5.46 -26.18 -10.89
C ILE A 270 5.33 -27.43 -11.76
N ASP A 271 4.31 -27.44 -12.63
CA ASP A 271 4.19 -28.43 -13.70
C ASP A 271 4.91 -27.89 -14.94
N THR A 272 6.06 -28.48 -15.24
CA THR A 272 6.91 -28.06 -16.36
C THR A 272 6.36 -28.43 -17.74
N LYS A 273 5.45 -29.41 -17.80
CA LYS A 273 4.80 -29.83 -19.05
C LYS A 273 3.62 -28.92 -19.37
N ALA A 274 2.82 -28.57 -18.36
CA ALA A 274 1.70 -27.65 -18.50
C ALA A 274 2.13 -26.17 -18.47
N ASN A 275 3.34 -25.88 -17.97
CA ASN A 275 3.85 -24.54 -17.69
C ASN A 275 2.91 -23.76 -16.76
N THR A 276 2.51 -24.41 -15.68
CA THR A 276 1.58 -23.92 -14.65
C THR A 276 2.23 -23.97 -13.27
N TRP A 277 1.70 -23.19 -12.35
CA TRP A 277 2.07 -23.24 -10.93
C TRP A 277 0.85 -23.25 -10.03
N ILE A 278 0.98 -23.87 -8.86
CA ILE A 278 -0.05 -23.90 -7.81
C ILE A 278 0.62 -23.71 -6.44
N TYR A 279 0.03 -22.84 -5.62
CA TYR A 279 0.32 -22.69 -4.20
C TYR A 279 -0.94 -22.97 -3.38
N ASN A 280 -0.91 -24.02 -2.56
CA ASN A 280 -2.05 -24.44 -1.78
C ASN A 280 -2.00 -23.83 -0.37
N PHE A 281 -2.84 -22.82 -0.09
CA PHE A 281 -2.92 -22.22 1.25
C PHE A 281 -3.24 -23.25 2.35
N ALA A 282 -4.20 -24.15 2.10
CA ALA A 282 -4.71 -25.10 3.10
C ALA A 282 -4.14 -26.53 3.02
N ALA A 283 -3.32 -26.89 2.02
CA ALA A 283 -3.04 -28.31 1.78
C ALA A 283 -1.93 -28.86 2.68
N THR A 284 -2.32 -29.44 3.81
CA THR A 284 -1.71 -30.70 4.30
C THR A 284 -2.31 -31.93 3.59
N ASN A 285 -3.34 -31.76 2.75
CA ASN A 285 -4.01 -32.83 1.98
C ASN A 285 -4.24 -32.43 0.50
N PRO A 286 -3.76 -33.24 -0.48
CA PRO A 286 -3.94 -32.99 -1.93
C PRO A 286 -5.37 -33.14 -2.50
N SER A 287 -6.35 -33.55 -1.70
CA SER A 287 -7.70 -33.94 -2.19
C SER A 287 -8.82 -32.96 -1.83
N GLU A 288 -8.54 -31.86 -1.12
CA GLU A 288 -9.54 -30.83 -0.84
C GLU A 288 -9.59 -29.77 -1.95
N LYS A 289 -10.81 -29.37 -2.35
CA LYS A 289 -11.01 -28.26 -3.30
C LYS A 289 -10.62 -26.95 -2.63
N ALA A 290 -9.72 -26.22 -3.28
CA ALA A 290 -8.77 -25.33 -2.65
C ALA A 290 -9.06 -23.83 -2.87
N ASP A 291 -8.81 -23.04 -1.84
CA ASP A 291 -8.39 -21.63 -1.94
C ASP A 291 -6.92 -21.55 -2.41
N ALA A 292 -6.58 -22.27 -3.49
CA ALA A 292 -5.21 -22.30 -4.02
C ALA A 292 -4.99 -21.13 -4.97
N TRP A 293 -3.84 -20.46 -4.83
CA TRP A 293 -3.39 -19.53 -5.86
C TRP A 293 -2.71 -20.32 -6.98
N GLN A 294 -2.97 -19.92 -8.21
CA GLN A 294 -2.49 -20.62 -9.38
C GLN A 294 -2.26 -19.67 -10.54
N GLY A 295 -1.45 -20.10 -11.50
CA GLY A 295 -1.23 -19.37 -12.74
C GLY A 295 -0.52 -20.20 -13.80
N ASP A 296 -0.33 -19.61 -14.97
CA ASP A 296 0.19 -20.27 -16.16
C ASP A 296 1.11 -19.35 -16.98
N ALA A 297 1.53 -19.83 -18.15
CA ALA A 297 2.37 -19.09 -19.09
C ALA A 297 1.78 -17.73 -19.54
N ASN A 298 0.45 -17.59 -19.54
CA ASN A 298 -0.27 -16.38 -19.95
C ASN A 298 -0.54 -15.42 -18.79
N THR A 299 -0.60 -15.92 -17.55
CA THR A 299 -0.82 -15.06 -16.38
C THR A 299 0.45 -14.28 -16.01
N LYS A 300 1.64 -14.90 -16.15
CA LYS A 300 2.95 -14.33 -15.76
C LYS A 300 2.95 -13.83 -14.30
N THR A 301 2.32 -14.61 -13.42
CA THR A 301 2.12 -14.28 -11.99
C THR A 301 3.23 -14.80 -11.07
N LEU A 302 4.41 -15.13 -11.61
CA LEU A 302 5.61 -15.48 -10.84
C LEU A 302 6.75 -14.52 -11.17
N GLU A 303 7.51 -14.17 -10.14
CA GLU A 303 8.73 -13.39 -10.26
C GLU A 303 9.75 -13.74 -9.18
N PHE A 304 11.00 -13.38 -9.39
CA PHE A 304 11.98 -13.31 -8.31
C PHE A 304 12.73 -12.00 -8.34
N THR A 305 13.24 -11.57 -7.20
CA THR A 305 13.92 -10.28 -7.08
C THR A 305 15.20 -10.41 -6.27
N HIS A 306 16.30 -9.90 -6.83
CA HIS A 306 17.64 -9.93 -6.26
C HIS A 306 17.74 -9.16 -4.93
N LEU A 307 18.41 -9.74 -3.94
CA LEU A 307 18.66 -9.09 -2.65
C LEU A 307 19.43 -7.78 -2.85
N SER A 308 20.43 -7.75 -3.74
CA SER A 308 21.25 -6.57 -4.02
C SER A 308 20.45 -5.35 -4.47
N GLY A 309 19.27 -5.55 -5.06
CA GLY A 309 18.36 -4.46 -5.45
C GLY A 309 17.85 -3.61 -4.28
N ARG A 310 18.04 -4.09 -3.04
CA ARG A 310 17.49 -3.50 -1.81
C ARG A 310 18.56 -3.07 -0.81
N LEU A 311 19.82 -3.02 -1.24
CA LEU A 311 20.97 -2.72 -0.37
C LEU A 311 21.61 -1.35 -0.63
N ALA A 312 21.44 -0.81 -1.83
CA ALA A 312 21.98 0.47 -2.21
C ALA A 312 20.94 1.57 -2.03
N LYS A 313 21.40 2.83 -1.92
CA LYS A 313 20.49 3.98 -2.00
C LYS A 313 19.63 3.88 -3.27
N ALA A 314 18.35 4.13 -3.11
CA ALA A 314 17.38 4.09 -4.18
C ALA A 314 17.12 5.49 -4.75
N THR A 315 16.65 5.51 -5.99
CA THR A 315 16.14 6.71 -6.60
C THR A 315 14.85 7.13 -5.89
N CYS A 316 14.85 8.35 -5.34
CA CYS A 316 13.68 8.94 -4.71
C CYS A 316 12.54 9.12 -5.73
N PRO A 317 11.36 8.49 -5.52
CA PRO A 317 10.25 8.53 -6.47
C PRO A 317 9.45 9.83 -6.43
N TYR A 318 9.47 10.53 -5.29
CA TYR A 318 8.70 11.77 -5.09
C TYR A 318 9.52 13.04 -5.25
N CYS A 319 10.85 12.98 -5.16
CA CYS A 319 11.71 14.18 -5.12
C CYS A 319 11.69 15.01 -6.40
N ALA A 320 11.87 16.32 -6.21
CA ALA A 320 12.14 17.27 -7.28
C ALA A 320 13.42 16.92 -8.05
N GLN A 321 13.51 17.38 -9.28
CA GLN A 321 14.72 17.27 -10.08
C GLN A 321 15.15 18.64 -10.58
N ALA A 322 16.46 18.81 -10.77
CA ALA A 322 16.96 19.97 -11.49
C ALA A 322 16.34 20.01 -12.89
N GLU A 323 15.99 21.20 -13.37
CA GLU A 323 15.32 21.45 -14.67
C GLU A 323 16.00 20.80 -15.89
N THR A 324 17.27 20.41 -15.76
CA THR A 324 18.07 19.81 -16.84
C THR A 324 18.10 18.28 -16.82
N ALA A 325 17.54 17.63 -15.78
CA ALA A 325 17.48 16.18 -15.68
C ALA A 325 16.21 15.63 -16.35
N PRO A 326 16.25 14.41 -16.93
CA PRO A 326 15.04 13.75 -17.41
C PRO A 326 14.05 13.57 -16.26
N GLU A 327 12.80 14.01 -16.46
CA GLU A 327 11.75 13.89 -15.45
C GLU A 327 11.49 12.41 -15.10
N LYS A 328 11.46 12.12 -13.79
CA LYS A 328 11.09 10.81 -13.27
C LYS A 328 9.61 10.54 -13.48
N ASN A 329 9.28 9.27 -13.63
CA ASN A 329 7.89 8.83 -13.63
C ASN A 329 7.17 9.26 -12.35
N LYS A 330 5.90 9.67 -12.51
CA LYS A 330 4.99 9.92 -11.38
C LYS A 330 4.41 8.59 -10.91
N GLN A 331 4.22 8.42 -9.60
CA GLN A 331 3.51 7.27 -9.01
C GLN A 331 2.07 7.65 -8.71
N ILE A 332 1.12 6.84 -9.16
CA ILE A 332 -0.31 7.00 -8.91
C ILE A 332 -0.79 5.75 -8.15
N TRP A 333 -1.47 6.00 -7.03
CA TRP A 333 -1.97 4.99 -6.12
C TRP A 333 -3.48 5.11 -5.99
N LEU A 334 -4.21 4.02 -6.18
CA LEU A 334 -5.60 3.92 -5.77
C LEU A 334 -5.65 3.19 -4.43
N ASN A 335 -6.05 3.90 -3.39
CA ASN A 335 -6.38 3.30 -2.09
C ASN A 335 -7.88 3.10 -2.04
N ALA A 336 -8.32 1.90 -2.40
CA ALA A 336 -9.67 1.44 -2.13
C ALA A 336 -9.64 0.55 -0.87
N GLY A 337 -10.78 0.46 -0.19
CA GLY A 337 -10.96 -0.43 0.93
C GLY A 337 -10.77 -1.92 0.58
N ASN A 338 -11.30 -2.77 1.44
CA ASN A 338 -11.00 -4.20 1.39
C ASN A 338 -11.72 -4.96 0.28
N SER A 339 -12.63 -4.32 -0.47
CA SER A 339 -13.42 -5.01 -1.51
C SER A 339 -12.55 -5.47 -2.70
N GLY A 340 -11.54 -4.66 -3.06
CA GLY A 340 -10.75 -4.86 -4.28
C GLY A 340 -11.53 -4.61 -5.58
N ASN A 341 -12.73 -4.03 -5.50
CA ASN A 341 -13.64 -3.90 -6.64
C ASN A 341 -13.64 -2.51 -7.28
N ALA A 342 -13.09 -1.49 -6.61
CA ALA A 342 -12.77 -0.21 -7.23
C ALA A 342 -11.48 -0.32 -8.05
N HIS A 343 -11.48 0.27 -9.24
CA HIS A 343 -10.37 0.19 -10.19
C HIS A 343 -9.93 1.56 -10.70
N ILE A 344 -8.76 1.62 -11.34
CA ILE A 344 -8.20 2.85 -11.88
C ILE A 344 -7.69 2.66 -13.30
N LYS A 345 -7.88 3.67 -14.15
CA LYS A 345 -7.33 3.73 -15.53
C LYS A 345 -6.76 5.12 -15.80
N VAL A 346 -5.49 5.19 -16.20
CA VAL A 346 -4.79 6.42 -16.57
C VAL A 346 -4.64 6.48 -18.09
N ILE A 347 -5.14 7.56 -18.70
CA ILE A 347 -5.31 7.74 -20.14
C ILE A 347 -4.51 8.96 -20.58
N ASP A 348 -3.71 8.83 -21.64
CA ASP A 348 -3.01 9.96 -22.27
C ASP A 348 -4.04 10.91 -22.90
N LYS A 349 -4.08 12.16 -22.44
CA LYS A 349 -5.07 13.14 -22.90
C LYS A 349 -4.91 13.49 -24.39
N ASN A 350 -3.70 13.35 -24.93
CA ASN A 350 -3.40 13.64 -26.34
C ASN A 350 -3.62 12.44 -27.27
N ASP A 351 -3.64 11.22 -26.74
CA ASP A 351 -3.96 9.99 -27.47
C ASP A 351 -4.71 9.01 -26.57
N PRO A 352 -6.06 9.09 -26.50
CA PRO A 352 -6.88 8.21 -25.66
C PRO A 352 -6.76 6.71 -25.98
N SER A 353 -6.12 6.34 -27.10
CA SER A 353 -5.78 4.94 -27.37
C SER A 353 -4.62 4.41 -26.52
N LYS A 354 -3.89 5.28 -25.85
CA LYS A 354 -2.77 4.97 -24.94
C LYS A 354 -3.22 5.13 -23.50
N PHE A 355 -3.18 4.04 -22.75
CA PHE A 355 -3.59 3.99 -21.37
C PHE A 355 -2.88 2.86 -20.60
N ILE A 356 -2.95 2.97 -19.29
CA ILE A 356 -2.50 1.96 -18.33
C ILE A 356 -3.56 1.85 -17.23
N GLY A 357 -3.87 0.64 -16.79
CA GLY A 357 -4.83 0.41 -15.71
C GLY A 357 -5.80 -0.72 -16.03
N TRP A 358 -6.96 -0.71 -15.37
CA TRP A 358 -7.95 -1.77 -15.48
C TRP A 358 -8.70 -1.72 -16.82
N ASP A 359 -8.66 -2.81 -17.59
CA ASP A 359 -9.49 -2.97 -18.78
C ASP A 359 -10.67 -3.89 -18.49
N GLU A 360 -11.85 -3.28 -18.35
CA GLU A 360 -13.11 -4.00 -18.09
C GLU A 360 -13.44 -5.07 -19.13
N LYS A 361 -13.01 -4.88 -20.39
CA LYS A 361 -13.31 -5.85 -21.46
C LYS A 361 -12.57 -7.15 -21.27
N SER A 362 -11.31 -7.08 -20.85
CA SER A 362 -10.50 -8.27 -20.57
C SER A 362 -10.57 -8.72 -19.12
N GLY A 363 -11.04 -7.86 -18.19
CA GLY A 363 -11.02 -8.11 -16.75
C GLY A 363 -9.60 -8.21 -16.20
N ARG A 364 -8.65 -7.45 -16.77
CA ARG A 364 -7.23 -7.52 -16.44
C ARG A 364 -6.60 -6.13 -16.41
N TRP A 365 -5.54 -6.01 -15.63
CA TRP A 365 -4.62 -4.87 -15.70
C TRP A 365 -3.85 -4.90 -17.02
N VAL A 366 -3.93 -3.82 -17.80
CA VAL A 366 -3.27 -3.68 -19.09
C VAL A 366 -2.41 -2.43 -19.14
N ASN A 367 -1.42 -2.44 -20.03
CA ASN A 367 -0.56 -1.30 -20.28
C ASN A 367 -0.19 -1.24 -21.76
N ASN A 368 -0.63 -0.19 -22.45
CA ASN A 368 -0.15 0.16 -23.79
C ASN A 368 0.37 1.61 -23.86
N LEU A 369 0.51 2.27 -22.70
CA LEU A 369 1.04 3.61 -22.54
C LEU A 369 2.58 3.57 -22.54
N PRO A 370 3.27 4.17 -23.54
CA PRO A 370 4.72 4.12 -23.60
C PRO A 370 5.39 4.75 -22.37
N GLY A 371 6.37 4.06 -21.79
CA GLY A 371 7.12 4.53 -20.61
C GLY A 371 6.41 4.32 -19.27
N ALA A 372 5.16 3.85 -19.28
CA ALA A 372 4.40 3.56 -18.08
C ALA A 372 4.62 2.12 -17.60
N ASN A 373 4.42 1.85 -16.31
CA ASN A 373 4.59 0.52 -15.70
C ASN A 373 3.55 0.25 -14.60
N LEU A 374 3.16 -1.03 -14.46
CA LEU A 374 2.34 -1.52 -13.36
C LEU A 374 3.22 -2.22 -12.32
N LYS A 375 3.13 -1.80 -11.06
CA LYS A 375 3.81 -2.44 -9.93
C LYS A 375 2.79 -3.05 -8.98
N GLN A 376 2.70 -4.37 -8.98
CA GLN A 376 1.88 -5.09 -8.01
C GLN A 376 2.58 -5.17 -6.67
N ASP A 377 1.81 -4.96 -5.60
CA ASP A 377 2.29 -5.10 -4.24
C ASP A 377 2.38 -6.57 -3.84
N LYS A 378 3.47 -6.95 -3.15
CA LYS A 378 3.70 -8.29 -2.62
C LYS A 378 3.22 -8.45 -1.17
N SER A 379 2.39 -7.52 -0.71
CA SER A 379 1.93 -7.45 0.68
C SER A 379 0.53 -7.95 0.93
N VAL A 380 -0.31 -8.09 -0.10
CA VAL A 380 -1.75 -8.26 0.08
C VAL A 380 -2.18 -9.71 -0.09
N VAL A 381 -2.70 -10.31 0.99
CA VAL A 381 -3.49 -11.55 0.93
C VAL A 381 -4.91 -11.22 1.38
N LYS A 382 -5.76 -10.72 0.47
CA LYS A 382 -7.18 -10.46 0.76
C LYS A 382 -8.00 -11.74 0.66
N VAL A 383 -9.21 -11.69 1.21
CA VAL A 383 -10.31 -12.62 0.91
C VAL A 383 -11.18 -11.91 -0.14
N GLY A 384 -11.13 -12.35 -1.39
CA GLY A 384 -11.84 -11.74 -2.53
C GLY A 384 -11.28 -12.21 -3.88
N ASP A 385 -12.07 -12.11 -4.94
CA ASP A 385 -11.71 -12.65 -6.28
C ASP A 385 -11.01 -11.64 -7.20
N VAL A 386 -10.76 -10.41 -6.74
CA VAL A 386 -10.25 -9.31 -7.59
C VAL A 386 -8.90 -8.77 -7.09
N PRO A 387 -7.88 -8.63 -7.96
CA PRO A 387 -6.56 -8.18 -7.55
C PRO A 387 -6.57 -6.73 -7.09
N SER A 388 -5.93 -6.45 -5.94
CA SER A 388 -5.69 -5.07 -5.47
C SER A 388 -5.07 -4.19 -6.56
N ALA A 389 -5.41 -2.91 -6.54
CA ALA A 389 -4.85 -1.94 -7.46
C ALA A 389 -3.30 -1.91 -7.36
N PRO A 390 -2.58 -2.08 -8.48
CA PRO A 390 -1.14 -1.88 -8.52
C PRO A 390 -0.83 -0.38 -8.41
N VAL A 391 0.42 -0.07 -8.04
CA VAL A 391 0.96 1.27 -8.26
C VAL A 391 1.16 1.46 -9.76
N ILE A 392 0.62 2.55 -10.28
CA ILE A 392 0.81 2.95 -11.67
C ILE A 392 1.97 3.94 -11.72
N GLU A 393 2.99 3.65 -12.52
CA GLU A 393 4.01 4.63 -12.88
C GLU A 393 3.73 5.16 -14.27
N VAL A 394 3.61 6.48 -14.41
CA VAL A 394 3.43 7.14 -15.70
C VAL A 394 4.62 8.04 -16.03
N PRO A 395 5.02 8.17 -17.31
CA PRO A 395 6.05 9.10 -17.69
C PRO A 395 5.62 10.52 -17.36
N ALA A 396 6.58 11.30 -16.92
CA ALA A 396 6.40 12.71 -16.68
C ALA A 396 6.39 13.54 -17.99
N GLY A 397 6.07 14.83 -17.89
CA GLY A 397 5.92 15.73 -19.05
C GLY A 397 4.71 15.41 -19.93
N LYS A 398 3.72 14.68 -19.41
CA LYS A 398 2.49 14.30 -20.11
C LYS A 398 1.25 14.63 -19.30
N GLU A 399 0.19 15.01 -20.00
CA GLU A 399 -1.13 15.21 -19.42
C GLU A 399 -1.93 13.91 -19.42
N PHE A 400 -2.60 13.63 -18.31
CA PHE A 400 -3.39 12.43 -18.13
C PHE A 400 -4.80 12.74 -17.63
N GLN A 401 -5.77 11.95 -18.09
CA GLN A 401 -7.04 11.76 -17.41
C GLN A 401 -6.95 10.44 -16.64
N ILE A 402 -7.29 10.47 -15.36
CA ILE A 402 -7.37 9.31 -14.48
C ILE A 402 -8.85 9.04 -14.25
N LYS A 403 -9.27 7.80 -14.49
CA LYS A 403 -10.63 7.33 -14.23
C LYS A 403 -10.63 6.42 -13.01
N ILE A 404 -11.59 6.63 -12.11
CA ILE A 404 -11.84 5.80 -10.93
C ILE A 404 -13.15 5.05 -11.20
N ASP A 405 -13.09 3.73 -11.28
CA ASP A 405 -14.18 2.88 -11.78
C ASP A 405 -14.83 2.07 -10.65
N GLY A 406 -16.11 2.37 -10.39
CA GLY A 406 -16.97 1.72 -9.40
C GLY A 406 -17.87 0.61 -9.96
N LYS A 407 -17.72 0.20 -11.23
CA LYS A 407 -18.63 -0.75 -11.90
C LYS A 407 -18.73 -2.12 -11.24
N ASN A 408 -17.68 -2.58 -10.58
CA ASN A 408 -17.67 -3.88 -9.90
C ASN A 408 -18.07 -3.78 -8.42
N LEU A 409 -18.41 -2.58 -7.92
CA LEU A 409 -18.83 -2.39 -6.54
C LEU A 409 -20.23 -2.97 -6.31
N GLY A 410 -20.39 -3.64 -5.17
CA GLY A 410 -21.70 -4.09 -4.68
C GLY A 410 -22.39 -3.07 -3.76
N SER A 411 -21.63 -2.12 -3.23
CA SER A 411 -22.04 -1.00 -2.38
C SER A 411 -20.99 0.11 -2.49
N SER A 412 -21.36 1.32 -2.10
CA SER A 412 -20.45 2.47 -2.04
C SER A 412 -19.20 2.16 -1.22
N GLU A 413 -18.07 2.70 -1.66
CA GLU A 413 -16.78 2.51 -1.01
C GLU A 413 -15.98 3.81 -1.01
N ASN A 414 -15.50 4.20 0.17
CA ASN A 414 -14.58 5.32 0.30
C ASN A 414 -13.23 4.97 -0.34
N VAL A 415 -12.82 5.77 -1.32
CA VAL A 415 -11.56 5.63 -2.03
C VAL A 415 -10.73 6.91 -1.96
N SER A 416 -9.43 6.77 -2.21
CA SER A 416 -8.55 7.92 -2.43
C SER A 416 -7.53 7.64 -3.50
N VAL A 417 -7.10 8.70 -4.20
CA VAL A 417 -6.03 8.66 -5.18
C VAL A 417 -4.87 9.52 -4.68
N SER A 418 -3.69 8.91 -4.56
CA SER A 418 -2.45 9.63 -4.21
C SER A 418 -1.52 9.68 -5.42
N ILE A 419 -0.90 10.83 -5.67
CA ILE A 419 0.02 11.07 -6.79
C ILE A 419 1.33 11.64 -6.23
N PHE A 420 2.46 11.05 -6.60
CA PHE A 420 3.78 11.47 -6.15
C PHE A 420 4.72 11.68 -7.33
N GLY A 421 5.50 12.75 -7.30
CA GLY A 421 6.60 12.97 -8.25
C GLY A 421 6.99 14.44 -8.36
N GLN A 422 8.22 14.68 -8.81
CA GLN A 422 8.72 16.04 -9.13
C GLN A 422 8.68 17.03 -7.94
N GLY A 423 8.85 16.53 -6.72
CA GLY A 423 8.79 17.34 -5.50
C GLY A 423 7.37 17.64 -5.05
N LYS A 424 6.37 16.98 -5.64
CA LYS A 424 4.96 17.23 -5.37
C LYS A 424 4.28 15.95 -4.89
N SER A 425 3.31 16.14 -4.02
CA SER A 425 2.46 15.08 -3.48
C SER A 425 1.01 15.57 -3.46
N MET A 426 0.16 14.93 -4.24
CA MET A 426 -1.26 15.24 -4.31
C MET A 426 -2.07 14.06 -3.78
N LYS A 427 -3.17 14.34 -3.10
CA LYS A 427 -4.14 13.33 -2.69
C LYS A 427 -5.54 13.89 -2.84
N VAL A 428 -6.42 13.13 -3.46
CA VAL A 428 -7.86 13.34 -3.37
C VAL A 428 -8.43 12.18 -2.57
N SER A 429 -8.96 12.46 -1.40
CA SER A 429 -9.56 11.47 -0.50
C SER A 429 -11.04 11.74 -0.27
N ASP A 430 -11.67 10.84 0.46
CA ASP A 430 -13.08 10.96 0.82
C ASP A 430 -14.04 10.96 -0.37
N ILE A 431 -13.60 10.32 -1.47
CA ILE A 431 -14.43 10.00 -2.63
C ILE A 431 -15.33 8.83 -2.24
N ASP A 432 -16.65 9.03 -2.22
CA ASP A 432 -17.64 7.98 -1.92
C ASP A 432 -18.11 7.33 -3.23
N LEU A 433 -17.27 6.42 -3.76
CA LEU A 433 -17.49 5.84 -5.08
C LEU A 433 -18.65 4.83 -5.05
N ASP A 434 -19.71 5.12 -5.79
CA ASP A 434 -20.90 4.28 -5.90
C ASP A 434 -20.80 3.14 -6.93
N PRO A 435 -21.66 2.11 -6.80
CA PRO A 435 -21.83 1.09 -7.83
C PRO A 435 -22.17 1.65 -9.22
N ASN A 436 -21.33 1.34 -10.21
CA ASN A 436 -21.43 1.81 -11.60
C ASN A 436 -21.10 3.28 -11.83
N GLN A 437 -20.54 3.95 -10.83
CA GLN A 437 -20.00 5.29 -10.96
C GLN A 437 -18.63 5.27 -11.66
N GLU A 438 -18.30 6.35 -12.37
CA GLU A 438 -16.97 6.55 -12.95
C GLU A 438 -16.52 8.00 -12.78
N ASP A 439 -15.65 8.24 -11.80
CA ASP A 439 -15.14 9.59 -11.54
C ASP A 439 -13.87 9.86 -12.32
N THR A 440 -13.55 11.14 -12.47
CA THR A 440 -12.37 11.57 -13.21
C THR A 440 -11.50 12.52 -12.42
N LEU A 441 -10.18 12.29 -12.52
CA LEU A 441 -9.18 13.27 -12.15
C LEU A 441 -8.42 13.73 -13.39
N SER A 442 -8.11 15.03 -13.48
CA SER A 442 -7.23 15.60 -14.49
C SER A 442 -5.87 15.90 -13.89
N LEU A 443 -4.80 15.41 -14.52
CA LEU A 443 -3.41 15.63 -14.11
C LEU A 443 -2.64 16.28 -15.27
N PRO A 444 -2.33 17.59 -15.20
CA PRO A 444 -1.51 18.26 -16.21
C PRO A 444 -0.05 17.80 -16.20
N SER A 445 0.70 18.19 -17.24
CA SER A 445 2.07 17.73 -17.45
C SER A 445 3.07 18.20 -16.40
N ASP A 446 2.88 19.42 -15.91
CA ASP A 446 3.67 20.00 -14.82
C ASP A 446 3.33 19.36 -13.46
N GLY A 447 2.13 18.76 -13.33
CA GLY A 447 1.56 18.29 -12.08
C GLY A 447 1.41 19.40 -11.05
N ASP A 448 1.21 20.64 -11.49
CA ASP A 448 0.87 21.77 -10.61
C ASP A 448 -0.59 21.76 -10.19
N SER A 449 -1.43 20.93 -10.82
CA SER A 449 -2.81 20.84 -10.41
C SER A 449 -3.42 19.46 -10.46
N ILE A 450 -4.52 19.35 -9.74
CA ILE A 450 -5.42 18.21 -9.74
C ILE A 450 -6.84 18.73 -9.74
N LYS A 451 -7.63 18.23 -10.69
CA LYS A 451 -9.07 18.50 -10.76
C LYS A 451 -9.84 17.22 -10.61
N TYR A 452 -10.97 17.28 -9.93
CA TYR A 452 -11.87 16.17 -9.68
C TYR A 452 -13.25 16.48 -10.23
N LYS A 453 -13.86 15.46 -10.84
CA LYS A 453 -15.22 15.53 -11.30
C LYS A 453 -15.88 14.16 -11.05
N PRO A 454 -16.94 14.08 -10.23
CA PRO A 454 -17.69 12.85 -10.07
C PRO A 454 -18.45 12.52 -11.35
N GLY A 455 -18.80 11.26 -11.56
CA GLY A 455 -19.45 10.83 -12.81
C GLY A 455 -20.59 9.85 -12.64
N ASN A 456 -21.80 10.29 -12.98
CA ASN A 456 -23.06 9.55 -12.80
C ASN A 456 -23.36 9.22 -11.32
N SER A 457 -22.96 10.09 -10.40
CA SER A 457 -23.28 9.97 -8.98
C SER A 457 -24.75 10.32 -8.71
N PRO A 458 -25.47 9.60 -7.83
CA PRO A 458 -26.81 9.97 -7.41
C PRO A 458 -26.86 11.17 -6.46
N ASP A 459 -25.76 11.47 -5.77
CA ASP A 459 -25.62 12.51 -4.75
C ASP A 459 -24.36 13.37 -5.06
N LYS A 460 -24.31 14.60 -4.53
CA LYS A 460 -23.08 15.40 -4.59
C LYS A 460 -21.98 14.72 -3.77
N GLU A 461 -20.74 14.87 -4.21
CA GLU A 461 -19.57 14.40 -3.48
C GLU A 461 -18.73 15.53 -2.94
N SER A 462 -18.18 15.34 -1.74
CA SER A 462 -17.31 16.30 -1.06
C SER A 462 -15.92 15.71 -0.82
N PRO A 463 -15.08 15.54 -1.86
CA PRO A 463 -13.74 15.02 -1.68
C PRO A 463 -12.85 16.01 -0.93
N LYS A 464 -11.87 15.48 -0.22
CA LYS A 464 -10.79 16.26 0.38
C LYS A 464 -9.58 16.30 -0.54
N PHE A 465 -9.13 17.50 -0.87
CA PHE A 465 -7.88 17.73 -1.57
C PHE A 465 -6.75 17.95 -0.58
N SER A 466 -5.61 17.37 -0.89
CA SER A 466 -4.36 17.70 -0.22
C SER A 466 -3.23 17.81 -1.21
N TYR A 467 -2.49 18.91 -1.15
CA TYR A 467 -1.43 19.24 -2.09
C TYR A 467 -0.19 19.65 -1.30
N GLY A 468 0.92 18.94 -1.45
CA GLY A 468 2.22 19.29 -0.90
C GLY A 468 3.24 19.53 -1.99
N PHE A 469 4.12 20.50 -1.79
CA PHE A 469 5.28 20.68 -2.66
C PHE A 469 6.54 21.06 -1.88
N ASP A 470 7.65 20.49 -2.36
CA ASP A 470 8.99 20.69 -1.85
C ASP A 470 9.65 21.82 -2.68
N ASN A 471 9.94 22.95 -2.07
CA ASN A 471 10.56 24.08 -2.75
C ASN A 471 12.10 23.99 -2.63
N PRO A 472 12.83 23.69 -3.72
CA PRO A 472 14.28 23.52 -3.64
C PRO A 472 15.03 24.81 -3.27
N ASN A 473 14.37 25.98 -3.33
CA ASN A 473 14.98 27.29 -3.05
C ASN A 473 14.23 28.07 -1.95
N GLY A 474 13.46 27.40 -1.10
CA GLY A 474 12.76 28.06 0.00
C GLY A 474 11.93 27.10 0.83
N LYS A 475 10.87 27.66 1.43
CA LYS A 475 9.97 26.96 2.33
C LYS A 475 9.13 25.91 1.58
N ASP A 476 8.92 24.76 2.21
CA ASP A 476 8.00 23.74 1.73
C ASP A 476 6.59 24.05 2.24
N TYR A 477 5.57 23.60 1.51
CA TYR A 477 4.18 23.85 1.89
C TYR A 477 3.32 22.61 1.69
N GLU A 478 2.30 22.48 2.54
CA GLU A 478 1.21 21.54 2.41
C GLU A 478 -0.12 22.26 2.60
N PHE A 479 -1.07 21.95 1.72
CA PHE A 479 -2.41 22.51 1.71
C PHE A 479 -3.41 21.38 1.86
N GLU A 480 -4.47 21.63 2.61
CA GLU A 480 -5.69 20.82 2.62
C GLU A 480 -6.88 21.72 2.31
N VAL A 481 -7.75 21.25 1.43
CA VAL A 481 -9.01 21.91 1.08
C VAL A 481 -10.10 20.85 1.12
N ASP A 482 -11.15 21.07 1.88
CA ASP A 482 -12.31 20.18 1.95
C ASP A 482 -13.63 20.97 2.10
N SER A 483 -14.75 20.24 2.15
CA SER A 483 -16.12 20.76 2.26
C SER A 483 -16.72 21.42 1.01
N LEU A 484 -16.02 21.41 -0.13
CA LEU A 484 -16.62 21.71 -1.45
C LEU A 484 -17.38 20.50 -1.98
N GLU A 485 -18.56 20.71 -2.55
CA GLU A 485 -19.41 19.67 -3.10
C GLU A 485 -19.46 19.75 -4.64
N ALA A 486 -19.50 18.60 -5.32
CA ALA A 486 -19.71 18.56 -6.77
C ALA A 486 -20.67 17.45 -7.19
N ASP A 487 -21.56 17.75 -8.14
CA ASP A 487 -22.29 16.75 -8.91
C ASP A 487 -21.60 16.38 -10.25
N ASP A 488 -22.26 15.55 -11.07
CA ASP A 488 -21.69 15.02 -12.31
C ASP A 488 -21.57 16.03 -13.46
N ASP A 489 -22.05 17.26 -13.27
CA ASP A 489 -21.83 18.40 -14.17
C ASP A 489 -20.74 19.34 -13.65
N GLU A 490 -20.35 19.27 -12.38
CA GLU A 490 -19.42 20.16 -11.69
C GLU A 490 -17.96 19.59 -11.64
N GLU A 491 -16.96 20.47 -11.51
CA GLU A 491 -15.53 20.13 -11.39
C GLU A 491 -14.90 20.96 -10.27
N LEU A 492 -14.20 20.30 -9.36
CA LEU A 492 -13.42 20.91 -8.27
C LEU A 492 -11.94 20.87 -8.62
N GLY A 493 -11.15 21.86 -8.20
CA GLY A 493 -9.73 21.89 -8.53
C GLY A 493 -8.85 22.62 -7.52
N VAL A 494 -7.62 22.15 -7.40
CA VAL A 494 -6.53 22.82 -6.67
C VAL A 494 -5.34 22.97 -7.63
N ASP A 495 -4.90 24.20 -7.86
CA ASP A 495 -3.84 24.55 -8.81
C ASP A 495 -2.74 25.42 -8.13
N LEU A 496 -1.47 25.04 -8.28
CA LEU A 496 -0.33 25.84 -7.85
C LEU A 496 0.06 26.85 -8.94
N GLU A 497 -0.07 28.14 -8.63
CA GLU A 497 0.22 29.24 -9.57
C GLU A 497 0.94 30.41 -8.89
N ASN A 498 2.20 30.68 -9.30
CA ASN A 498 2.92 31.91 -8.96
C ASN A 498 2.87 32.31 -7.46
N GLY A 499 3.18 31.39 -6.55
CA GLY A 499 3.16 31.67 -5.10
C GLY A 499 1.78 31.60 -4.46
N LYS A 500 0.78 31.14 -5.20
CA LYS A 500 -0.60 30.97 -4.74
C LYS A 500 -1.11 29.55 -4.99
N ILE A 501 -2.04 29.11 -4.16
CA ILE A 501 -2.90 27.96 -4.46
C ILE A 501 -4.25 28.50 -4.89
N ARG A 502 -4.67 28.20 -6.12
CA ARG A 502 -6.03 28.46 -6.57
C ARG A 502 -6.92 27.27 -6.22
N VAL A 503 -8.01 27.55 -5.53
CA VAL A 503 -9.14 26.63 -5.33
C VAL A 503 -10.21 27.02 -6.35
N SER A 504 -10.77 26.04 -7.06
CA SER A 504 -11.80 26.29 -8.06
C SER A 504 -12.97 25.35 -7.90
N ASP A 505 -14.17 25.89 -8.12
CA ASP A 505 -15.43 25.16 -8.17
C ASP A 505 -16.26 25.71 -9.35
N THR A 506 -16.66 24.83 -10.26
CA THR A 506 -17.55 25.20 -11.39
C THR A 506 -19.03 25.10 -11.04
N GLY A 507 -19.35 24.81 -9.78
CA GLY A 507 -20.70 24.71 -9.24
C GLY A 507 -21.47 26.01 -9.34
N ASN A 508 -22.79 25.90 -9.45
CA ASN A 508 -23.64 27.09 -9.63
C ASN A 508 -24.23 27.63 -8.31
N ASP A 509 -23.86 27.01 -7.20
CA ASP A 509 -24.29 27.37 -5.86
C ASP A 509 -23.21 28.19 -5.14
N VAL A 510 -23.61 28.94 -4.11
CA VAL A 510 -22.65 29.56 -3.20
C VAL A 510 -22.34 28.51 -2.15
N GLU A 511 -21.06 28.17 -2.03
CA GLU A 511 -20.57 27.14 -1.12
C GLU A 511 -19.53 27.76 -0.17
N SER A 512 -19.09 26.97 0.79
CA SER A 512 -18.01 27.34 1.69
C SER A 512 -17.07 26.17 1.84
N TYR A 513 -15.78 26.46 1.97
CA TYR A 513 -14.76 25.45 2.11
C TYR A 513 -13.86 25.72 3.30
N ASP A 514 -13.24 24.65 3.80
CA ASP A 514 -12.25 24.75 4.86
C ASP A 514 -10.86 24.62 4.23
N VAL A 515 -9.91 25.39 4.73
CA VAL A 515 -8.53 25.40 4.25
C VAL A 515 -7.55 25.28 5.40
N LYS A 516 -6.53 24.43 5.21
CA LYS A 516 -5.36 24.36 6.09
C LYS A 516 -4.10 24.55 5.27
N VAL A 517 -3.18 25.33 5.80
CA VAL A 517 -1.85 25.56 5.22
C VAL A 517 -0.81 25.27 6.29
N ASN A 518 0.05 24.31 6.03
CA ASN A 518 1.25 24.08 6.82
C ASN A 518 2.46 24.56 6.01
N ARG A 519 3.26 25.43 6.63
CA ARG A 519 4.52 25.94 6.07
C ARG A 519 5.68 25.36 6.85
N LEU A 520 6.58 24.67 6.15
CA LEU A 520 7.79 24.13 6.71
C LEU A 520 9.00 24.98 6.28
N ASN A 521 9.61 25.67 7.23
CA ASN A 521 10.77 26.55 7.01
C ASN A 521 12.09 25.76 6.89
N ASP A 522 13.11 26.38 6.28
CA ASP A 522 14.45 25.78 6.05
C ASP A 522 15.18 25.33 7.34
N ASP A 523 14.81 25.88 8.50
CA ASP A 523 15.35 25.52 9.80
C ASP A 523 14.58 24.38 10.49
N GLY A 524 13.49 23.91 9.87
CA GLY A 524 12.61 22.86 10.35
C GLY A 524 11.49 23.33 11.28
N SER A 525 11.30 24.64 11.46
CA SER A 525 10.10 25.17 12.11
C SER A 525 8.88 25.02 11.20
N GLU A 526 7.74 24.68 11.79
CA GLU A 526 6.44 24.55 11.12
C GLU A 526 5.57 25.71 11.59
N GLU A 527 4.77 26.26 10.67
CA GLU A 527 3.80 27.32 10.93
C GLU A 527 2.49 26.94 10.26
N ASP A 528 1.39 27.07 11.01
CA ASP A 528 0.07 26.65 10.55
C ASP A 528 -0.89 27.82 10.37
N PHE A 529 -1.75 27.70 9.37
CA PHE A 529 -2.94 28.50 9.15
C PHE A 529 -4.10 27.56 8.93
N SER A 530 -5.22 27.80 9.60
CA SER A 530 -6.48 27.09 9.35
C SER A 530 -7.62 28.09 9.30
N LYS A 531 -8.51 27.92 8.34
CA LYS A 531 -9.72 28.72 8.22
C LYS A 531 -10.89 27.86 7.74
N ASP A 532 -11.93 27.84 8.54
CA ASP A 532 -13.20 27.19 8.25
C ASP A 532 -14.19 28.19 7.62
N ASP A 533 -15.18 27.66 6.90
CA ASP A 533 -16.29 28.41 6.31
C ASP A 533 -15.85 29.59 5.40
N VAL A 534 -14.81 29.40 4.55
CA VAL A 534 -14.43 30.39 3.53
C VAL A 534 -15.51 30.44 2.44
N GLU A 535 -16.25 31.55 2.36
CA GLU A 535 -17.31 31.73 1.35
C GLU A 535 -16.73 31.82 -0.07
N MET A 536 -17.21 30.96 -0.98
CA MET A 536 -16.90 30.98 -2.42
C MET A 536 -18.19 31.20 -3.23
N GLY A 537 -18.14 32.08 -4.22
CA GLY A 537 -19.26 32.30 -5.12
C GLY A 537 -19.44 31.19 -6.15
N ALA A 538 -20.58 31.25 -6.86
CA ALA A 538 -20.88 30.31 -7.94
C ALA A 538 -19.95 30.49 -9.15
N ASP A 539 -19.45 29.39 -9.70
CA ASP A 539 -18.51 29.32 -10.83
C ASP A 539 -17.30 30.24 -10.59
N GLU A 540 -16.72 30.16 -9.40
CA GLU A 540 -15.66 31.03 -8.92
C GLU A 540 -14.38 30.25 -8.59
N SER A 541 -13.29 31.01 -8.43
CA SER A 541 -12.04 30.50 -7.93
C SER A 541 -11.43 31.49 -6.96
N ASP A 542 -10.91 30.96 -5.86
CA ASP A 542 -10.20 31.73 -4.85
C ASP A 542 -8.70 31.46 -4.91
N ASP A 543 -7.91 32.52 -4.79
CA ASP A 543 -6.46 32.41 -4.67
C ASP A 543 -6.06 32.52 -3.18
N ILE A 544 -5.32 31.54 -2.68
CA ILE A 544 -4.67 31.54 -1.38
C ILE A 544 -3.21 31.99 -1.56
N ASP A 545 -2.87 33.22 -1.16
CA ASP A 545 -1.52 33.78 -1.27
C ASP A 545 -0.65 33.35 -0.09
N PHE A 546 -0.02 32.19 -0.23
CA PHE A 546 0.86 31.62 0.79
C PHE A 546 2.26 32.24 0.74
N GLU A 547 2.72 32.76 -0.40
CA GLU A 547 4.04 33.39 -0.53
C GLU A 547 4.07 34.74 0.19
N GLY A 548 2.98 35.50 0.12
CA GLY A 548 2.79 36.76 0.85
C GLY A 548 2.47 36.61 2.34
N TRP A 549 2.28 35.39 2.85
CA TRP A 549 1.87 35.16 4.23
C TRP A 549 3.01 35.42 5.23
N ASP A 550 2.75 36.24 6.24
CA ASP A 550 3.74 36.60 7.25
C ASP A 550 4.03 35.47 8.26
N GLY A 551 3.17 34.45 8.37
CA GLY A 551 3.36 33.28 9.23
C GLY A 551 2.30 33.13 10.32
N GLU A 552 2.57 32.20 11.23
CA GLU A 552 1.59 31.71 12.21
C GLU A 552 0.93 32.85 13.02
N GLY A 553 -0.39 32.76 13.18
CA GLY A 553 -1.21 33.75 13.88
C GLY A 553 -1.43 35.07 13.12
N GLN A 554 -0.91 35.21 11.89
CA GLN A 554 -1.24 36.33 10.99
C GLN A 554 -2.31 35.90 9.98
N GLY A 555 -3.15 36.86 9.58
CA GLY A 555 -4.10 36.65 8.49
C GLY A 555 -3.43 36.31 7.15
N MET A 556 -4.17 35.59 6.32
CA MET A 556 -3.75 35.18 4.99
C MET A 556 -4.68 35.80 3.94
N MET A 557 -4.12 36.21 2.81
CA MET A 557 -4.89 36.74 1.70
C MET A 557 -5.54 35.58 0.93
N ILE A 558 -6.86 35.48 1.02
CA ILE A 558 -7.71 34.43 0.43
C ILE A 558 -8.88 35.10 -0.31
N GLY A 559 -9.57 34.40 -1.20
CA GLY A 559 -10.73 34.91 -1.94
C GLY A 559 -10.42 35.21 -3.40
N PRO A 560 -11.33 35.88 -4.12
CA PRO A 560 -11.16 36.15 -5.54
C PRO A 560 -9.92 37.02 -5.79
N ASP A 561 -8.98 36.54 -6.63
CA ASP A 561 -7.65 37.13 -6.83
C ASP A 561 -6.78 37.26 -5.56
N GLY A 562 -7.19 36.67 -4.41
CA GLY A 562 -6.50 36.74 -3.12
C GLY A 562 -6.62 38.12 -2.48
N ASN A 563 -7.83 38.68 -2.46
CA ASN A 563 -8.05 40.09 -2.07
C ASN A 563 -8.66 40.28 -0.67
N LEU A 564 -9.00 39.20 0.06
CA LEU A 564 -9.56 39.25 1.41
C LEU A 564 -8.52 38.77 2.42
N ASN A 565 -8.18 39.61 3.41
CA ASN A 565 -7.36 39.16 4.53
C ASN A 565 -8.21 38.41 5.56
N LEU A 566 -8.07 37.09 5.62
CA LEU A 566 -8.79 36.24 6.57
C LEU A 566 -7.89 35.91 7.75
N GLU A 567 -8.36 36.20 8.95
CA GLU A 567 -7.66 35.80 10.18
C GLU A 567 -7.84 34.30 10.42
N PRO A 568 -6.80 33.60 10.90
CA PRO A 568 -6.90 32.18 11.22
C PRO A 568 -7.94 31.95 12.31
N ASP A 569 -8.58 30.80 12.30
CA ASP A 569 -9.46 30.43 13.40
C ASP A 569 -8.66 30.19 14.67
N VAL A 570 -9.22 30.62 15.80
CA VAL A 570 -8.61 30.42 17.10
C VAL A 570 -8.90 29.00 17.51
N GLU A 571 -7.88 28.15 17.61
CA GLU A 571 -8.05 26.81 18.19
C GLU A 571 -8.68 26.95 19.58
N ALA A 572 -9.85 26.33 19.76
CA ALA A 572 -10.64 26.44 20.99
C ALA A 572 -9.92 25.88 22.23
N ASP A 573 -8.78 25.23 22.05
CA ASP A 573 -7.99 24.59 23.10
C ASP A 573 -7.04 25.55 23.85
N GLU A 574 -6.91 26.82 23.43
CA GLU A 574 -6.17 27.86 24.18
C GLU A 574 -7.03 28.69 25.16
N LEU A 575 -8.32 28.36 25.31
CA LEU A 575 -9.24 29.03 26.24
C LEU A 575 -9.77 28.10 27.33
N ASP A 576 -8.88 27.45 28.08
CA ASP A 576 -9.20 26.95 29.45
C ASP A 576 -7.99 26.98 30.42
#